data_AF-A0A0L0LD07-F1
#
_entry.id   AF-A0A0L0LD07-F1
#
_cell.length_a   1.000
_cell.length_b   1.000
_cell.length_c   1.000
_cell.angle_alpha   90.00
_cell.angle_beta   90.00
_cell.angle_gamma   90.00
#
_symmetry.space_group_name_H-M   'P 1'
#
loop_
_entity.id
_entity.type
_entity.pdbx_description
1 polymer ?
#
loop_
_entity_poly.entity_id
_entity_poly.type
_entity_poly.pdbx_seq_one_letter_code
_entity_poly.pdbx_strand_id
1 'polypeptide(L)'
;MTEALQDASWGGDAFIAVSEARLKAIDERATGNLLSSHTVILSGYITGMNQIRAGYGRLSRSEKLKQLLMWGAAAEWHSWHLRANREQLDHNQLNVLATWLLATASLPRCRWRAPLALRYARLGQAAAKGVDVLPHQRALAYLLSARAVMRSKYGDKSAVRRLMGKAHSLEAEIRAEANQPYGLRQLVRIFKGEGELHFELGDVDRAYYLFKLALAVAEGEADTKSQARQIELLLLSDAFVEHRRKDER
;
A
#
# COMPACT_ATOMS: atom_id res chain seq x y z
N MET A 1 -18.34 -18.06 26.59
CA MET A 1 -18.15 -16.70 26.02
C MET A 1 -17.13 -16.67 24.87
N THR A 2 -16.68 -17.83 24.38
CA THR A 2 -15.63 -18.00 23.37
C THR A 2 -16.16 -18.41 21.99
N GLU A 3 -17.40 -18.87 21.89
CA GLU A 3 -18.00 -19.31 20.61
C GLU A 3 -18.71 -18.17 19.85
N ALA A 4 -19.17 -17.11 20.53
CA ALA A 4 -19.82 -15.95 19.88
C ALA A 4 -18.86 -15.05 19.08
N LEU A 5 -17.53 -15.28 19.18
CA LEU A 5 -16.52 -14.58 18.38
C LEU A 5 -16.14 -15.34 17.09
N GLN A 6 -16.54 -16.61 16.95
CA GLN A 6 -16.19 -17.43 15.77
C GLN A 6 -17.21 -17.30 14.63
N ASP A 7 -18.46 -16.90 14.90
CA ASP A 7 -19.50 -16.76 13.87
C ASP A 7 -19.54 -15.40 13.15
N ALA A 8 -18.63 -14.47 13.48
CA ALA A 8 -18.47 -13.17 12.80
C ALA A 8 -17.34 -13.17 11.72
N SER A 9 -16.97 -14.35 11.21
CA SER A 9 -15.65 -14.67 10.66
C SER A 9 -15.23 -14.07 9.31
N TRP A 10 -15.85 -12.99 8.83
CA TRP A 10 -15.35 -12.33 7.60
C TRP A 10 -15.26 -10.80 7.70
N GLY A 11 -15.91 -10.17 8.68
CA GLY A 11 -15.56 -8.80 9.11
C GLY A 11 -14.34 -8.75 10.05
N GLY A 12 -13.82 -9.93 10.42
CA GLY A 12 -12.73 -10.13 11.37
C GLY A 12 -11.40 -9.56 10.91
N ASP A 13 -10.95 -9.81 9.68
CA ASP A 13 -9.59 -9.47 9.25
C ASP A 13 -9.29 -7.97 9.30
N ALA A 14 -10.26 -7.14 8.89
CA ALA A 14 -10.13 -5.68 8.93
C ALA A 14 -10.08 -5.17 10.38
N PHE A 15 -10.89 -5.78 11.25
CA PHE A 15 -10.91 -5.45 12.67
C PHE A 15 -9.66 -5.94 13.39
N ILE A 16 -9.17 -7.14 13.06
CA ILE A 16 -7.92 -7.73 13.57
C ILE A 16 -6.76 -6.82 13.19
N ALA A 17 -6.63 -6.42 11.93
CA ALA A 17 -5.55 -5.53 11.48
C ALA A 17 -5.54 -4.19 12.24
N VAL A 18 -6.71 -3.58 12.47
CA VAL A 18 -6.82 -2.34 13.26
C VAL A 18 -6.52 -2.59 14.75
N SER A 19 -6.94 -3.73 15.30
CA SER A 19 -6.72 -4.08 16.71
C SER A 19 -5.26 -4.41 17.01
N GLU A 20 -4.60 -5.19 16.17
CA GLU A 20 -3.16 -5.47 16.25
C GLU A 20 -2.35 -4.18 16.15
N ALA A 21 -2.72 -3.29 15.23
CA ALA A 21 -2.09 -1.98 15.11
C ALA A 21 -2.27 -1.14 16.39
N ARG A 22 -3.43 -1.21 17.04
CA ARG A 22 -3.66 -0.52 18.33
C ARG A 22 -2.80 -1.10 19.45
N LEU A 23 -2.70 -2.42 19.56
CA LEU A 23 -1.85 -3.07 20.55
C LEU A 23 -0.39 -2.69 20.36
N LYS A 24 0.14 -2.85 19.14
CA LYS A 24 1.51 -2.44 18.83
C LYS A 24 1.75 -0.94 19.09
N ALA A 25 0.76 -0.10 18.83
CA ALA A 25 0.87 1.32 19.09
C ALA A 25 0.86 1.69 20.58
N ILE A 26 0.33 0.83 21.46
CA ILE A 26 0.48 0.97 22.91
C ILE A 26 1.93 0.68 23.29
N ASP A 27 2.53 -0.37 22.74
CA ASP A 27 3.93 -0.72 22.99
C ASP A 27 4.88 0.41 22.55
N GLU A 28 4.64 0.99 21.37
CA GLU A 28 5.41 2.15 20.87
C GLU A 28 5.26 3.39 21.77
N ARG A 29 4.11 3.59 22.41
CA ARG A 29 3.95 4.69 23.38
C ARG A 29 4.70 4.41 24.67
N ALA A 30 4.69 3.16 25.13
CA ALA A 30 5.41 2.74 26.33
C ALA A 30 6.93 2.96 26.19
N THR A 31 7.47 2.88 24.96
CA THR A 31 8.88 3.17 24.66
C THR A 31 9.17 4.63 24.31
N GLY A 32 8.17 5.52 24.39
CA GLY A 32 8.31 6.95 24.09
C GLY A 32 8.22 7.34 22.61
N ASN A 33 7.99 6.38 21.72
CA ASN A 33 7.92 6.59 20.27
C ASN A 33 6.51 7.02 19.81
N LEU A 34 6.07 8.21 20.22
CA LEU A 34 4.72 8.70 19.95
C LEU A 34 4.38 8.81 18.43
N LEU A 35 5.34 9.24 17.61
CA LEU A 35 5.15 9.35 16.15
C LEU A 35 5.05 7.97 15.48
N SER A 36 5.81 7.00 15.98
CA SER A 36 5.73 5.59 15.55
C SER A 36 4.35 5.02 15.88
N SER A 37 3.84 5.25 17.09
CA SER A 37 2.50 4.83 17.52
C SER A 37 1.40 5.36 16.57
N HIS A 38 1.43 6.64 16.22
CA HIS A 38 0.48 7.22 15.27
C HIS A 38 0.59 6.62 13.87
N THR A 39 1.81 6.31 13.43
CA THR A 39 2.09 5.71 12.13
C THR A 39 1.58 4.27 12.05
N VAL A 40 1.78 3.48 13.10
CA VAL A 40 1.28 2.10 13.20
C VAL A 40 -0.24 2.08 13.15
N ILE A 41 -0.92 2.92 13.94
CA ILE A 41 -2.39 2.99 13.93
C ILE A 41 -2.90 3.43 12.56
N LEU A 42 -2.30 4.47 11.95
CA LEU A 42 -2.70 4.94 10.64
C LEU A 42 -2.55 3.84 9.57
N SER A 43 -1.47 3.06 9.63
CA SER A 43 -1.26 1.90 8.75
C SER A 43 -2.32 0.81 8.95
N GLY A 44 -2.70 0.53 10.19
CA GLY A 44 -3.79 -0.38 10.52
C GLY A 44 -5.11 0.06 9.90
N TYR A 45 -5.45 1.36 10.03
CA TYR A 45 -6.65 1.90 9.39
C TYR A 45 -6.60 1.79 7.86
N ILE A 46 -5.51 2.19 7.22
CA ILE A 46 -5.35 2.06 5.76
C ILE A 46 -5.61 0.61 5.32
N THR A 47 -5.04 -0.35 6.04
CA THR A 47 -5.19 -1.78 5.76
C THR A 47 -6.65 -2.23 5.91
N GLY A 48 -7.29 -1.93 7.04
CA GLY A 48 -8.68 -2.31 7.29
C GLY A 48 -9.65 -1.67 6.29
N MET A 49 -9.46 -0.40 5.94
CA MET A 49 -10.29 0.27 4.93
C MET A 49 -10.12 -0.33 3.53
N ASN A 50 -8.90 -0.69 3.14
CA ASN A 50 -8.65 -1.35 1.86
C ASN A 50 -9.33 -2.72 1.80
N GLN A 51 -9.34 -3.47 2.91
CA GLN A 51 -10.04 -4.75 2.98
C GLN A 51 -11.56 -4.60 2.85
N ILE A 52 -12.15 -3.63 3.57
CA ILE A 52 -13.59 -3.33 3.46
C ILE A 52 -13.95 -2.95 2.02
N ARG A 53 -13.13 -2.11 1.36
CA ARG A 53 -13.34 -1.67 -0.03
C ARG A 53 -13.24 -2.81 -1.04
N ALA A 54 -12.28 -3.72 -0.85
CA ALA A 54 -12.12 -4.92 -1.67
C ALA A 54 -13.22 -5.96 -1.43
N GLY A 55 -14.17 -5.70 -0.53
CA GLY A 55 -15.29 -6.58 -0.28
C GLY A 55 -14.94 -7.76 0.62
N TYR A 56 -13.78 -7.76 1.27
CA TYR A 56 -13.46 -8.74 2.31
C TYR A 56 -14.39 -8.51 3.49
N GLY A 57 -15.34 -9.43 3.65
CA GLY A 57 -16.29 -9.45 4.76
C GLY A 57 -17.77 -9.36 4.38
N ARG A 58 -18.58 -10.07 5.18
CA ARG A 58 -20.05 -10.11 5.11
C ARG A 58 -20.71 -8.89 5.76
N LEU A 59 -20.06 -7.73 5.74
CA LEU A 59 -20.68 -6.50 6.24
C LEU A 59 -21.74 -6.03 5.26
N SER A 60 -22.91 -5.64 5.78
CA SER A 60 -23.92 -4.95 4.98
C SER A 60 -23.39 -3.62 4.46
N ARG A 61 -24.00 -3.07 3.41
CA ARG A 61 -23.59 -1.76 2.84
C ARG A 61 -23.58 -0.64 3.88
N SER A 62 -24.55 -0.64 4.80
CA SER A 62 -24.67 0.37 5.85
C SER A 62 -23.57 0.22 6.91
N GLU A 63 -23.21 -1.01 7.29
CA GLU A 63 -22.10 -1.27 8.22
C GLU A 63 -20.74 -0.90 7.61
N LYS A 64 -20.52 -1.25 6.34
CA LYS A 64 -19.31 -0.82 5.60
C LYS A 64 -19.19 0.69 5.62
N LEU A 65 -20.27 1.42 5.32
CA LEU A 65 -20.27 2.87 5.35
C LEU A 65 -19.98 3.43 6.74
N LYS A 66 -20.64 2.89 7.79
CA LYS A 66 -20.39 3.30 9.18
C LYS A 66 -18.92 3.10 9.58
N GLN A 67 -18.35 1.94 9.29
CA GLN A 67 -16.95 1.64 9.61
C GLN A 67 -16.00 2.57 8.85
N LEU A 68 -16.21 2.78 7.54
CA LEU A 68 -15.40 3.70 6.75
C LEU A 68 -15.44 5.14 7.29
N LEU A 69 -16.59 5.61 7.77
CA LEU A 69 -16.72 6.94 8.37
C LEU A 69 -15.99 7.03 9.71
N MET A 70 -16.22 6.08 10.62
CA MET A 70 -15.58 6.08 11.94
C MET A 70 -14.06 5.93 11.83
N TRP A 71 -13.58 4.97 11.04
CA TRP A 71 -12.16 4.75 10.84
C TRP A 71 -11.52 5.88 10.03
N GLY A 72 -12.26 6.48 9.10
CA GLY A 72 -11.81 7.66 8.38
C GLY A 72 -11.56 8.85 9.29
N ALA A 73 -12.46 9.11 10.24
CA ALA A 73 -12.28 10.17 11.23
C ALA A 73 -11.07 9.90 12.16
N ALA A 74 -10.93 8.67 12.65
CA ALA A 74 -9.80 8.28 13.49
C ALA A 74 -8.45 8.33 12.73
N ALA A 75 -8.43 7.86 11.48
CA ALA A 75 -7.26 7.96 10.61
C ALA A 75 -6.90 9.44 10.33
N GLU A 76 -7.89 10.31 10.17
CA GLU A 76 -7.64 11.75 9.98
C GLU A 76 -6.96 12.38 11.20
N TRP A 77 -7.41 12.04 12.41
CA TRP A 77 -6.77 12.47 13.65
C TRP A 77 -5.29 12.09 13.70
N HIS A 78 -4.96 10.82 13.42
CA HIS A 78 -3.57 10.37 13.38
C HIS A 78 -2.77 11.05 12.26
N SER A 79 -3.38 11.24 11.08
CA SER A 79 -2.73 11.96 9.99
C SER A 79 -2.47 13.43 10.33
N TRP A 80 -3.32 14.06 11.14
CA TRP A 80 -3.12 15.43 11.60
C TRP A 80 -1.90 15.52 12.52
N HIS A 81 -1.77 14.62 13.50
CA HIS A 81 -0.61 14.56 14.39
C HIS A 81 0.70 14.35 13.63
N LEU A 82 0.74 13.46 12.64
CA LEU A 82 1.92 13.27 11.80
C LEU A 82 2.24 14.53 10.99
N ARG A 83 1.24 15.19 10.40
CA ARG A 83 1.46 16.44 9.65
C ARG A 83 1.96 17.59 10.52
N ALA A 84 1.49 17.68 11.77
CA ALA A 84 1.94 18.69 12.73
C ALA A 84 3.43 18.52 13.08
N ASN A 85 3.94 17.28 13.05
CA ASN A 85 5.33 16.93 13.38
C ASN A 85 6.15 16.51 12.15
N ARG A 86 5.79 17.00 10.95
CA ARG A 86 6.33 16.52 9.66
C ARG A 86 7.86 16.55 9.55
N GLU A 87 8.52 17.45 10.28
CA GLU A 87 9.98 17.66 10.24
C GLU A 87 10.74 16.58 11.02
N GLN A 88 10.05 15.87 11.92
CA GLN A 88 10.59 14.78 12.73
C GLN A 88 10.28 13.41 12.12
N LEU A 89 9.55 13.36 11.00
CA LEU A 89 9.11 12.10 10.42
C LEU A 89 10.22 11.44 9.61
N ASP A 90 10.40 10.14 9.83
CA ASP A 90 11.23 9.30 8.97
C ASP A 90 10.56 8.97 7.63
N HIS A 91 11.28 8.29 6.73
CA HIS A 91 10.76 7.91 5.41
C HIS A 91 9.53 7.01 5.48
N ASN A 92 9.46 6.07 6.44
CA ASN A 92 8.34 5.16 6.59
C ASN A 92 7.09 5.92 7.05
N GLN A 93 7.23 6.81 8.02
CA GLN A 93 6.14 7.63 8.55
C GLN A 93 5.60 8.58 7.47
N LEU A 94 6.49 9.20 6.69
CA LEU A 94 6.11 10.03 5.53
C LEU A 94 5.38 9.21 4.46
N ASN A 95 5.83 7.99 4.18
CA ASN A 95 5.22 7.09 3.20
C ASN A 95 3.81 6.65 3.63
N VAL A 96 3.62 6.31 4.91
CA VAL A 96 2.29 5.97 5.46
C VAL A 96 1.33 7.16 5.35
N LEU A 97 1.79 8.35 5.73
CA LEU A 97 1.00 9.57 5.62
C LEU A 97 0.60 9.89 4.17
N ALA A 98 1.55 9.80 3.23
CA ALA A 98 1.27 9.99 1.81
C ALA A 98 0.29 8.94 1.27
N THR A 99 0.42 7.68 1.68
CA THR A 99 -0.50 6.59 1.29
C THR A 99 -1.93 6.88 1.76
N TRP A 100 -2.11 7.33 3.00
CA TRP A 100 -3.42 7.73 3.53
C TRP A 100 -4.05 8.86 2.71
N LEU A 101 -3.25 9.91 2.43
CA LEU A 101 -3.72 11.07 1.66
C LEU A 101 -4.11 10.67 0.23
N LEU A 102 -3.37 9.77 -0.42
CA LEU A 102 -3.75 9.23 -1.74
C LEU A 102 -5.02 8.39 -1.68
N ALA A 103 -5.14 7.50 -0.70
CA ALA A 103 -6.29 6.60 -0.56
C ALA A 103 -7.61 7.36 -0.31
N THR A 104 -7.51 8.58 0.21
CA THR A 104 -8.65 9.48 0.42
C THR A 104 -8.85 10.48 -0.71
N ALA A 105 -7.80 10.81 -1.48
CA ALA A 105 -7.90 11.72 -2.62
C ALA A 105 -8.81 11.21 -3.75
N SER A 106 -9.08 9.91 -3.81
CA SER A 106 -10.04 9.31 -4.74
C SER A 106 -11.49 9.72 -4.47
N LEU A 107 -11.80 10.21 -3.27
CA LEU A 107 -13.14 10.71 -2.93
C LEU A 107 -13.34 12.12 -3.53
N PRO A 108 -14.48 12.41 -4.19
CA PRO A 108 -14.70 13.68 -4.88
C PRO A 108 -14.44 14.93 -4.04
N ARG A 109 -14.86 14.93 -2.77
CA ARG A 109 -14.68 16.05 -1.82
C ARG A 109 -13.26 16.16 -1.25
N CYS A 110 -12.39 15.19 -1.52
CA CYS A 110 -11.05 15.09 -0.95
C CYS A 110 -9.93 15.18 -2.00
N ARG A 111 -10.25 15.50 -3.26
CA ARG A 111 -9.25 15.62 -4.35
C ARG A 111 -8.11 16.60 -4.04
N TRP A 112 -8.37 17.61 -3.22
CA TRP A 112 -7.36 18.56 -2.72
C TRP A 112 -6.22 17.89 -1.93
N ARG A 113 -6.39 16.63 -1.50
CA ARG A 113 -5.35 15.85 -0.82
C ARG A 113 -4.29 15.29 -1.76
N ALA A 114 -4.56 15.17 -3.06
CA ALA A 114 -3.57 14.62 -4.01
C ALA A 114 -2.28 15.46 -4.09
N PRO A 115 -2.31 16.81 -4.15
CA PRO A 115 -1.11 17.63 -4.04
C PRO A 115 -0.34 17.44 -2.71
N LEU A 116 -1.05 17.27 -1.58
CA LEU A 116 -0.42 17.02 -0.29
C LEU A 116 0.25 15.65 -0.25
N ALA A 117 -0.43 14.62 -0.74
CA ALA A 117 0.13 13.29 -0.90
C ALA A 117 1.43 13.32 -1.72
N LEU A 118 1.44 14.03 -2.85
CA LEU A 118 2.64 14.20 -3.68
C LEU A 118 3.77 14.89 -2.91
N ARG A 119 3.46 15.92 -2.13
CA ARG A 119 4.46 16.58 -1.27
C ARG A 119 5.07 15.60 -0.28
N TYR A 120 4.26 14.85 0.46
CA TYR A 120 4.76 13.90 1.46
C TYR A 120 5.47 12.70 0.85
N ALA A 121 5.02 12.21 -0.31
CA ALA A 121 5.70 11.14 -1.04
C ALA A 121 7.12 11.57 -1.47
N ARG A 122 7.27 12.82 -1.96
CA ARG A 122 8.58 13.38 -2.31
C ARG A 122 9.49 13.55 -1.09
N LEU A 123 8.96 13.98 0.05
CA LEU A 123 9.71 14.06 1.30
C LEU A 123 10.18 12.66 1.75
N GLY A 124 9.27 11.68 1.74
CA GLY A 124 9.59 10.29 2.09
C GLY A 124 10.64 9.68 1.15
N GLN A 125 10.53 9.97 -0.15
CA GLN A 125 11.54 9.59 -1.14
C GLN A 125 12.90 10.24 -0.89
N ALA A 126 12.93 11.52 -0.50
CA ALA A 126 14.19 12.21 -0.19
C ALA A 126 14.84 11.61 1.06
N ALA A 127 14.05 11.38 2.12
CA ALA A 127 14.50 10.72 3.35
C ALA A 127 14.98 9.28 3.09
N ALA A 128 14.35 8.57 2.16
CA ALA A 128 14.74 7.21 1.79
C ALA A 128 16.12 7.12 1.11
N LYS A 129 16.77 8.22 0.73
CA LYS A 129 18.14 8.20 0.18
C LYS A 129 19.24 8.09 1.24
N GLY A 130 18.89 8.06 2.53
CA GLY A 130 19.84 7.88 3.62
C GLY A 130 20.59 6.55 3.55
N VAL A 131 21.76 6.49 4.20
CA VAL A 131 22.69 5.34 4.16
C VAL A 131 22.08 4.08 4.78
N ASP A 132 21.21 4.23 5.78
CA ASP A 132 20.62 3.10 6.54
C ASP A 132 19.30 2.57 5.96
N VAL A 133 18.85 3.08 4.81
CA VAL A 133 17.55 2.75 4.24
C VAL A 133 17.67 1.54 3.31
N LEU A 134 16.92 0.47 3.64
CA LEU A 134 16.95 -0.77 2.88
C LEU A 134 16.51 -0.58 1.41
N PRO A 135 17.07 -1.32 0.45
CA PRO A 135 16.69 -1.27 -0.96
C PRO A 135 15.17 -1.33 -1.21
N HIS A 136 14.44 -2.23 -0.55
CA HIS A 136 12.99 -2.34 -0.77
C HIS A 136 12.23 -1.08 -0.29
N GLN A 137 12.70 -0.42 0.77
CA GLN A 137 12.07 0.80 1.28
C GLN A 137 12.27 1.95 0.30
N ARG A 138 13.44 2.02 -0.34
CA ARG A 138 13.74 2.97 -1.44
C ARG A 138 12.82 2.71 -2.63
N ALA A 139 12.70 1.46 -3.07
CA ALA A 139 11.83 1.07 -4.18
C ALA A 139 10.35 1.43 -3.90
N LEU A 140 9.84 1.12 -2.72
CA LEU A 140 8.47 1.48 -2.33
C LEU A 140 8.24 3.00 -2.30
N ALA A 141 9.23 3.80 -1.86
CA ALA A 141 9.14 5.26 -1.89
C ALA A 141 9.11 5.82 -3.33
N TYR A 142 9.86 5.21 -4.26
CA TYR A 142 9.77 5.52 -5.69
C TYR A 142 8.37 5.23 -6.25
N LEU A 143 7.80 4.06 -5.97
CA LEU A 143 6.46 3.69 -6.44
C LEU A 143 5.35 4.56 -5.84
N LEU A 144 5.45 4.90 -4.55
CA LEU A 144 4.50 5.81 -3.91
C LEU A 144 4.54 7.20 -4.54
N SER A 145 5.75 7.70 -4.85
CA SER A 145 5.92 8.95 -5.59
C SER A 145 5.34 8.86 -7.00
N ALA A 146 5.55 7.74 -7.70
CA ALA A 146 4.99 7.50 -9.03
C ALA A 146 3.46 7.54 -9.01
N ARG A 147 2.85 6.86 -8.03
CA ARG A 147 1.40 6.86 -7.80
C ARG A 147 0.88 8.25 -7.46
N ALA A 148 1.60 9.02 -6.66
CA ALA A 148 1.21 10.38 -6.33
C ALA A 148 1.29 11.33 -7.53
N VAL A 149 2.29 11.17 -8.41
CA VAL A 149 2.37 11.90 -9.68
C VAL A 149 1.19 11.53 -10.58
N MET A 150 0.91 10.23 -10.75
CA MET A 150 -0.21 9.74 -11.56
C MET A 150 -1.54 10.36 -11.15
N ARG A 151 -1.79 10.45 -9.84
CA ARG A 151 -3.04 10.98 -9.27
C ARG A 151 -3.07 12.51 -9.16
N SER A 152 -1.99 13.19 -9.51
CA SER A 152 -1.93 14.65 -9.55
C SER A 152 -2.64 15.19 -10.80
N LYS A 153 -3.14 16.43 -10.74
CA LYS A 153 -3.81 17.11 -11.86
C LYS A 153 -2.95 17.19 -13.13
N TYR A 154 -1.62 17.09 -13.00
CA TYR A 154 -0.63 17.21 -14.07
C TYR A 154 0.16 15.92 -14.25
N GLY A 155 -0.50 14.75 -14.17
CA GLY A 155 0.15 13.44 -14.21
C GLY A 155 1.13 13.26 -15.38
N ASP A 156 2.40 13.54 -15.11
CA ASP A 156 3.49 13.38 -16.07
C ASP A 156 3.83 11.89 -16.17
N LYS A 157 3.26 11.24 -17.21
CA LYS A 157 3.49 9.82 -17.49
C LYS A 157 4.99 9.49 -17.64
N SER A 158 5.80 10.43 -18.13
CA SER A 158 7.26 10.23 -18.23
C SER A 158 7.92 10.19 -16.86
N ALA A 159 7.50 11.06 -15.93
CA ALA A 159 7.96 11.03 -14.56
C ALA A 159 7.53 9.75 -13.83
N VAL A 160 6.30 9.26 -14.06
CA VAL A 160 5.84 7.98 -13.51
C VAL A 160 6.75 6.85 -13.97
N ARG A 161 6.99 6.71 -15.29
CA ARG A 161 7.87 5.67 -15.84
C ARG A 161 9.29 5.74 -15.31
N ARG A 162 9.87 6.94 -15.20
CA ARG A 162 11.20 7.15 -14.63
C ARG A 162 11.27 6.71 -13.17
N LEU A 163 10.23 6.97 -12.37
CA LEU A 163 10.17 6.55 -10.98
C LEU A 163 10.02 5.02 -10.86
N MET A 164 9.19 4.40 -11.70
CA MET A 164 9.08 2.93 -11.77
C MET A 164 10.42 2.30 -12.16
N GLY A 165 11.12 2.83 -13.17
CA GLY A 165 12.44 2.33 -13.57
C GLY A 165 13.48 2.37 -12.44
N LYS A 166 13.41 3.38 -11.56
CA LYS A 166 14.27 3.45 -10.36
C LYS A 166 13.87 2.46 -9.27
N ALA A 167 12.59 2.13 -9.13
CA ALA A 167 12.15 1.09 -8.21
C ALA A 167 12.62 -0.28 -8.72
N HIS A 168 12.38 -0.56 -10.00
CA HIS A 168 12.79 -1.78 -10.68
C HIS A 168 14.30 -2.03 -10.63
N SER A 169 15.12 -0.99 -10.80
CA SER A 169 16.58 -1.13 -10.76
C SER A 169 17.14 -1.62 -9.40
N LEU A 170 16.34 -1.54 -8.33
CA LEU A 170 16.72 -2.01 -7.00
C LEU A 170 16.43 -3.50 -6.77
N GLU A 171 15.84 -4.21 -7.74
CA GLU A 171 15.49 -5.63 -7.59
C GLU A 171 16.66 -6.49 -7.10
N ALA A 172 17.82 -6.38 -7.77
CA ALA A 172 18.99 -7.20 -7.43
C ALA A 172 19.47 -6.92 -6.01
N GLU A 173 19.46 -5.65 -5.58
CA GLU A 173 19.81 -5.26 -4.20
C GLU A 173 18.79 -5.81 -3.19
N ILE A 174 17.49 -5.82 -3.52
CA ILE A 174 16.43 -6.36 -2.64
C ILE A 174 16.59 -7.86 -2.44
N ARG A 175 16.89 -8.61 -3.50
CA ARG A 175 17.13 -10.06 -3.43
C ARG A 175 18.36 -10.41 -2.59
N ALA A 176 19.32 -9.49 -2.50
CA ALA A 176 20.54 -9.61 -1.72
C ALA A 176 20.42 -9.10 -0.28
N GLU A 177 19.25 -8.61 0.16
CA GLU A 177 19.06 -8.16 1.54
C GLU A 177 19.28 -9.31 2.54
N ALA A 178 19.95 -9.01 3.67
CA ALA A 178 20.30 -10.00 4.69
C ALA A 178 19.08 -10.76 5.25
N ASN A 179 17.92 -10.09 5.35
CA ASN A 179 16.65 -10.72 5.67
C ASN A 179 15.88 -11.06 4.38
N GLN A 180 16.42 -12.02 3.63
CA GLN A 180 15.93 -12.37 2.30
C GLN A 180 14.41 -12.68 2.27
N PRO A 181 13.83 -13.46 3.21
CA PRO A 181 12.38 -13.73 3.18
C PRO A 181 11.52 -12.47 3.31
N TYR A 182 11.99 -11.49 4.10
CA TYR A 182 11.28 -10.21 4.22
C TYR A 182 11.42 -9.35 2.97
N GLY A 183 12.65 -9.23 2.44
CA GLY A 183 12.94 -8.50 1.20
C GLY A 183 12.11 -9.03 0.02
N LEU A 184 12.04 -10.36 -0.15
CA LEU A 184 11.24 -11.02 -1.19
C LEU A 184 9.74 -10.72 -1.07
N ARG A 185 9.17 -10.71 0.14
CA ARG A 185 7.77 -10.29 0.35
C ARG A 185 7.53 -8.83 -0.02
N GLN A 186 8.53 -7.96 0.12
CA GLN A 186 8.41 -6.58 -0.36
C GLN A 186 8.60 -6.49 -1.88
N LEU A 187 9.45 -7.34 -2.47
CA LEU A 187 9.62 -7.44 -3.91
C LEU A 187 8.31 -7.81 -4.64
N VAL A 188 7.55 -8.76 -4.09
CA VAL A 188 6.19 -9.07 -4.58
C VAL A 188 5.30 -7.81 -4.59
N ARG A 189 5.34 -7.00 -3.52
CA ARG A 189 4.56 -5.76 -3.44
C ARG A 189 5.03 -4.71 -4.44
N ILE A 190 6.33 -4.65 -4.71
CA ILE A 190 6.94 -3.74 -5.68
C ILE A 190 6.48 -4.10 -7.10
N PHE A 191 6.62 -5.35 -7.52
CA PHE A 191 6.15 -5.80 -8.84
C PHE A 191 4.65 -5.63 -9.02
N LYS A 192 3.85 -5.97 -8.00
CA LYS A 192 2.41 -5.71 -8.01
C LYS A 192 2.13 -4.20 -8.18
N GLY A 193 2.81 -3.35 -7.42
CA GLY A 193 2.63 -1.90 -7.47
C GLY A 193 3.04 -1.29 -8.83
N GLU A 194 4.10 -1.81 -9.45
CA GLU A 194 4.50 -1.45 -10.81
C GLU A 194 3.47 -1.91 -11.85
N GLY A 195 2.96 -3.15 -11.73
CA GLY A 195 1.93 -3.68 -12.61
C GLY A 195 0.65 -2.84 -12.56
N GLU A 196 0.20 -2.45 -11.37
CA GLU A 196 -0.92 -1.54 -11.17
C GLU A 196 -0.70 -0.19 -11.88
N LEU A 197 0.51 0.37 -11.82
CA LEU A 197 0.83 1.64 -12.48
C LEU A 197 0.92 1.51 -14.01
N HIS A 198 1.47 0.43 -14.54
CA HIS A 198 1.45 0.15 -15.99
C HIS A 198 0.02 -0.01 -16.50
N PHE A 199 -0.83 -0.70 -15.73
CA PHE A 199 -2.25 -0.83 -16.06
C PHE A 199 -2.95 0.54 -16.08
N GLU A 200 -2.72 1.39 -15.07
CA GLU A 200 -3.23 2.77 -15.04
C GLU A 200 -2.70 3.64 -16.21
N LEU A 201 -1.51 3.34 -16.73
CA LEU A 201 -0.96 4.00 -17.93
C LEU A 201 -1.56 3.52 -19.26
N GLY A 202 -2.30 2.40 -19.25
CA GLY A 202 -2.84 1.73 -20.43
C GLY A 202 -1.90 0.70 -21.05
N ASP A 203 -0.81 0.33 -20.37
CA ASP A 203 0.18 -0.66 -20.81
C ASP A 203 -0.16 -2.03 -20.22
N VAL A 204 -1.16 -2.69 -20.81
CA VAL A 204 -1.75 -3.94 -20.31
C VAL A 204 -0.74 -5.09 -20.37
N ASP A 205 0.04 -5.20 -21.44
CA ASP A 205 1.01 -6.29 -21.64
C ASP A 205 2.09 -6.25 -20.54
N ARG A 206 2.64 -5.05 -20.27
CA ARG A 206 3.64 -4.88 -19.21
C ARG A 206 3.05 -5.09 -17.82
N ALA A 207 1.81 -4.65 -17.60
CA ALA A 207 1.11 -4.91 -16.35
C ALA A 207 0.91 -6.42 -16.12
N TYR A 208 0.48 -7.15 -17.15
CA TYR A 208 0.30 -8.60 -17.10
C TYR A 208 1.61 -9.33 -16.77
N TYR A 209 2.70 -8.95 -17.46
CA TYR A 209 4.03 -9.49 -17.19
C TYR A 209 4.47 -9.26 -15.74
N LEU A 210 4.30 -8.05 -15.22
CA LEU A 210 4.67 -7.71 -13.83
C LEU A 210 3.82 -8.45 -12.80
N PHE A 211 2.52 -8.65 -13.06
CA PHE A 211 1.67 -9.46 -12.19
C PHE A 211 2.06 -10.94 -12.22
N LYS A 212 2.40 -11.51 -13.38
CA LYS A 212 2.97 -12.85 -13.49
C LYS A 212 4.27 -12.99 -12.69
N LEU A 213 5.16 -12.00 -12.80
CA LEU A 213 6.43 -12.00 -12.06
C LEU A 213 6.19 -11.90 -10.55
N ALA A 214 5.28 -11.03 -10.11
CA ALA A 214 4.88 -10.92 -8.71
C ALA A 214 4.30 -12.25 -8.18
N LEU A 215 3.49 -12.95 -8.97
CA LEU A 215 2.92 -14.24 -8.60
C LEU A 215 4.00 -15.32 -8.46
N ALA A 216 4.92 -15.41 -9.43
CA ALA A 216 6.02 -16.37 -9.38
C ALA A 216 6.91 -16.18 -8.15
N VAL A 217 7.24 -14.93 -7.80
CA VAL A 217 8.00 -14.64 -6.56
C VAL A 217 7.18 -14.97 -5.32
N ALA A 218 5.87 -14.70 -5.33
CA ALA A 218 4.99 -14.97 -4.19
C ALA A 218 4.82 -16.47 -3.89
N GLU A 219 4.72 -17.31 -4.92
CA GLU A 219 4.55 -18.76 -4.79
C GLU A 219 5.88 -19.50 -4.58
N GLY A 220 6.95 -19.04 -5.22
CA GLY A 220 8.26 -19.70 -5.17
C GLY A 220 9.13 -19.20 -4.02
N GLU A 221 9.60 -17.97 -4.11
CA GLU A 221 10.70 -17.47 -3.27
C GLU A 221 10.21 -16.90 -1.93
N ALA A 222 9.09 -16.19 -1.94
CA ALA A 222 8.58 -15.47 -0.77
C ALA A 222 7.60 -16.28 0.09
N ASP A 223 7.09 -17.41 -0.43
CA ASP A 223 6.04 -18.28 0.14
C ASP A 223 4.91 -17.49 0.84
N THR A 224 4.26 -16.61 0.09
CA THR A 224 3.23 -15.69 0.60
C THR A 224 1.89 -15.90 -0.07
N LYS A 225 1.21 -16.99 0.35
CA LYS A 225 -0.10 -17.42 -0.17
C LYS A 225 -1.16 -16.32 -0.24
N SER A 226 -1.19 -15.41 0.75
CA SER A 226 -2.14 -14.31 0.79
C SER A 226 -1.90 -13.27 -0.30
N GLN A 227 -0.64 -12.98 -0.64
CA GLN A 227 -0.29 -12.06 -1.73
C GLN A 227 -0.47 -12.73 -3.09
N ALA A 228 -0.09 -14.00 -3.22
CA ALA A 228 -0.32 -14.80 -4.43
C ALA A 228 -1.81 -14.76 -4.83
N ARG A 229 -2.70 -15.08 -3.89
CA ARG A 229 -4.15 -15.02 -4.11
C ARG A 229 -4.66 -13.65 -4.54
N GLN A 230 -4.11 -12.56 -3.98
CA GLN A 230 -4.49 -11.21 -4.40
C GLN A 230 -4.08 -10.91 -5.84
N ILE A 231 -2.92 -11.43 -6.27
CA ILE A 231 -2.40 -11.24 -7.62
C ILE A 231 -3.20 -12.09 -8.62
N GLU A 232 -3.54 -13.34 -8.27
CA GLU A 232 -4.42 -14.19 -9.08
C GLU A 232 -5.75 -13.50 -9.37
N LEU A 233 -6.39 -12.90 -8.36
CA LEU A 233 -7.64 -12.17 -8.53
C LEU A 233 -7.51 -10.98 -9.49
N LEU A 234 -6.35 -10.30 -9.50
CA LEU A 234 -6.09 -9.23 -10.48
C LEU A 234 -5.98 -9.79 -11.89
N LEU A 235 -5.26 -10.89 -12.07
CA LEU A 235 -5.07 -11.57 -13.36
C LEU A 235 -6.36 -12.18 -13.93
N LEU A 236 -7.37 -12.42 -13.08
CA LEU A 236 -8.70 -12.89 -13.49
C LEU A 236 -9.66 -11.76 -13.89
N SER A 237 -9.25 -10.49 -13.79
CA SER A 237 -10.09 -9.38 -14.23
C SER A 237 -10.33 -9.40 -15.75
N ASP A 238 -11.48 -8.88 -16.17
CA ASP A 238 -11.92 -8.91 -17.57
C ASP A 238 -10.85 -8.39 -18.55
N ALA A 239 -10.13 -7.32 -18.16
CA ALA A 239 -9.07 -6.74 -18.98
C ALA A 239 -7.94 -7.74 -19.31
N PHE A 240 -7.53 -8.58 -18.36
CA PHE A 240 -6.48 -9.58 -18.59
C PHE A 240 -7.01 -10.88 -19.18
N VAL A 241 -8.28 -11.22 -18.93
CA VAL A 241 -8.95 -12.33 -19.61
C VAL A 241 -9.08 -12.04 -21.11
N GLU A 242 -9.48 -10.82 -21.47
CA GLU A 242 -9.54 -10.36 -22.86
C GLU A 242 -8.16 -10.29 -23.51
N HIS A 243 -7.14 -9.82 -22.79
CA HIS A 243 -5.76 -9.80 -23.28
C HIS A 243 -5.28 -11.21 -23.65
N ARG A 244 -5.43 -12.21 -22.76
CA ARG A 244 -5.07 -13.62 -23.05
C ARG A 244 -5.78 -14.19 -24.28
N ARG A 245 -7.08 -13.90 -24.44
CA ARG A 245 -7.86 -14.37 -25.59
C ARG A 245 -7.38 -13.81 -26.93
N LYS A 246 -6.67 -12.68 -26.93
CA LYS A 246 -6.05 -12.11 -28.14
C LYS A 246 -4.75 -12.83 -28.51
N ASP A 247 -3.97 -13.25 -27.51
CA ASP A 247 -2.72 -13.98 -27.73
C ASP A 247 -2.95 -15.44 -28.19
N GLU A 248 -4.13 -16.00 -27.89
CA GLU A 248 -4.55 -17.35 -28.28
C GLU A 248 -5.21 -17.43 -29.68
N ARG A 249 -5.33 -16.32 -30.41
CA ARG A 249 -5.93 -16.24 -31.76
C ARG A 249 -4.89 -15.92 -32.82
#